data_AF-A0A423X8Z1-F1
#
_entry.id   AF-A0A423X8Z1-F1
#
_cell.length_a   1.000
_cell.length_b   1.000
_cell.length_c   1.000
_cell.angle_alpha   90.00
_cell.angle_beta   90.00
_cell.angle_gamma   90.00
#
_symmetry.space_group_name_H-M   'P 1'
#
loop_
_entity.id
_entity.type
_entity.pdbx_description
1 polymer ?
#
loop_
_entity_poly.entity_id
_entity_poly.type
_entity_poly.pdbx_seq_one_letter_code
_entity_poly.pdbx_strand_id
1 'polypeptide(L)'
;MQCMEAAQRYVSTATQNESSWRPRLEKDYGLSPYLLHWLGIILMSGNTPSRWRLGTHMLRSASELGYAPSTLTLMRVFTSMSGGNAAKAAKSKIFLEADKRFQQLVNRGTDPDALTLQGLILAKSGGKDRNRRALDVFERAGKAWEARTNAEASKSADMAPPSHDGGGEKGPNPDEVTLPPPREPRWEWEISCVLGQASILQRQDRAAEALALYRVAALELDNPVGFWNLAQLMGGPRDAPERRTYLLKAAISGVTEACRELGGLEKMAAGKEGLSKDKREEHEKMSQEWFRLADGDELKSIQDEAMSDSED
;
A
#
# COMPACT_ATOMS: atom_id res chain seq x y z
N MET A 1 21.47 6.60 -15.46
CA MET A 1 21.66 6.20 -16.87
C MET A 1 21.32 4.73 -17.14
N GLN A 2 21.57 3.79 -16.22
CA GLN A 2 21.38 2.34 -16.45
C GLN A 2 19.95 1.91 -16.85
N CYS A 3 18.90 2.60 -16.39
CA CYS A 3 17.51 2.22 -16.67
C CYS A 3 17.11 2.43 -18.15
N MET A 4 17.56 3.52 -18.77
CA MET A 4 17.22 3.84 -20.16
C MET A 4 17.92 2.88 -21.13
N GLU A 5 19.21 2.59 -20.88
CA GLU A 5 19.99 1.61 -21.65
C GLU A 5 19.38 0.21 -21.57
N ALA A 6 18.95 -0.22 -20.37
CA ALA A 6 18.30 -1.51 -20.19
C ALA A 6 16.95 -1.59 -20.92
N ALA A 7 16.14 -0.52 -20.89
CA ALA A 7 14.89 -0.45 -21.63
C ALA A 7 15.13 -0.49 -23.16
N GLN A 8 16.12 0.25 -23.66
CA GLN A 8 16.51 0.21 -25.07
C GLN A 8 16.96 -1.19 -25.48
N ARG A 9 17.85 -1.82 -24.71
CA ARG A 9 18.32 -3.19 -24.96
C ARG A 9 17.16 -4.19 -24.98
N TYR A 10 16.21 -4.06 -24.06
CA TYR A 10 15.02 -4.89 -24.03
C TYR A 10 14.19 -4.73 -25.31
N VAL A 11 13.92 -3.48 -25.74
CA VAL A 11 13.17 -3.20 -26.96
C VAL A 11 13.90 -3.77 -28.18
N SER A 12 15.20 -3.51 -28.34
CA SER A 12 16.00 -4.06 -29.43
C SER A 12 15.95 -5.59 -29.47
N THR A 13 16.06 -6.24 -28.31
CA THR A 13 16.02 -7.71 -28.23
C THR A 13 14.63 -8.26 -28.59
N ALA A 14 13.57 -7.60 -28.13
CA ALA A 14 12.19 -8.00 -28.34
C ALA A 14 11.71 -7.82 -29.78
N THR A 15 12.25 -6.84 -30.51
CA THR A 15 11.89 -6.58 -31.92
C THR A 15 12.70 -7.39 -32.91
N GLN A 16 13.93 -7.79 -32.55
CA GLN A 16 14.81 -8.55 -33.44
C GLN A 16 14.56 -10.07 -33.42
N ASN A 17 13.81 -10.60 -32.44
CA ASN A 17 13.63 -12.04 -32.26
C ASN A 17 12.16 -12.43 -32.05
N GLU A 18 11.63 -13.35 -32.85
CA GLU A 18 10.17 -13.53 -32.92
C GLU A 18 9.54 -14.50 -31.89
N SER A 19 10.28 -15.24 -31.05
CA SER A 19 9.62 -16.04 -29.98
C SER A 19 10.52 -16.68 -28.92
N SER A 20 11.81 -16.88 -29.15
CA SER A 20 12.69 -17.67 -28.28
C SER A 20 13.66 -16.85 -27.41
N TRP A 21 13.53 -15.52 -27.40
CA TRP A 21 14.50 -14.65 -26.75
C TRP A 21 14.30 -14.50 -25.24
N ARG A 22 13.09 -14.72 -24.71
CA ARG A 22 12.81 -14.48 -23.28
C ARG A 22 13.68 -15.32 -22.34
N PRO A 23 13.84 -16.64 -22.54
CA PRO A 23 14.76 -17.44 -21.72
C PRO A 23 16.23 -16.99 -21.80
N ARG A 24 16.58 -16.22 -22.84
CA ARG A 24 17.94 -15.71 -23.09
C ARG A 24 18.18 -14.32 -22.50
N LEU A 25 17.15 -13.64 -21.98
CA LEU A 25 17.22 -12.26 -21.50
C LEU A 25 18.32 -12.03 -20.47
N GLU A 26 18.36 -12.88 -19.46
CA GLU A 26 19.33 -12.76 -18.38
C GLU A 26 20.73 -13.15 -18.86
N LYS A 27 20.85 -14.32 -19.47
CA LYS A 27 22.13 -14.90 -19.87
C LYS A 27 22.84 -14.12 -20.98
N ASP A 28 22.11 -13.73 -22.02
CA ASP A 28 22.71 -13.19 -23.24
C ASP A 28 22.66 -11.67 -23.29
N TYR A 29 21.74 -11.04 -22.55
CA TYR A 29 21.50 -9.59 -22.62
C TYR A 29 21.67 -8.87 -21.28
N GLY A 30 21.94 -9.61 -20.19
CA GLY A 30 22.11 -9.04 -18.85
C GLY A 30 20.83 -8.38 -18.31
N LEU A 31 19.66 -8.80 -18.79
CA LEU A 31 18.36 -8.28 -18.38
C LEU A 31 17.71 -9.24 -17.38
N SER A 32 18.10 -9.11 -16.11
CA SER A 32 17.57 -9.95 -15.04
C SER A 32 16.06 -9.74 -14.82
N PRO A 33 15.31 -10.75 -14.33
CA PRO A 33 13.90 -10.58 -14.02
C PRO A 33 13.60 -9.45 -13.03
N TYR A 34 14.52 -9.22 -12.07
CA TYR A 34 14.47 -8.11 -11.12
C TYR A 34 14.51 -6.74 -11.83
N LEU A 35 15.46 -6.55 -12.75
CA LEU A 35 15.58 -5.30 -13.51
C LEU A 35 14.34 -5.04 -14.38
N LEU A 36 13.85 -6.09 -15.06
CA LEU A 36 12.63 -6.02 -15.87
C LEU A 36 11.39 -5.68 -15.03
N HIS A 37 11.31 -6.19 -13.80
CA HIS A 37 10.23 -5.86 -12.86
C HIS A 37 10.19 -4.36 -12.56
N TRP A 38 11.30 -3.79 -12.12
CA TRP A 38 11.38 -2.38 -11.75
C TRP A 38 11.17 -1.44 -12.94
N LEU A 39 11.79 -1.73 -14.09
CA LEU A 39 11.53 -0.98 -15.31
C LEU A 39 10.04 -1.05 -15.71
N GLY A 40 9.43 -2.22 -15.55
CA GLY A 40 8.01 -2.43 -15.77
C GLY A 40 7.15 -1.50 -14.90
N ILE A 41 7.42 -1.44 -13.59
CA ILE A 41 6.72 -0.57 -12.65
C ILE A 41 6.89 0.90 -13.04
N ILE A 42 8.13 1.36 -13.25
CA ILE A 42 8.43 2.76 -13.58
C ILE A 42 7.69 3.20 -14.85
N LEU A 43 7.69 2.35 -15.89
CA LEU A 43 6.99 2.64 -17.14
C LEU A 43 5.47 2.68 -16.96
N MET A 44 4.91 1.81 -16.11
CA MET A 44 3.48 1.78 -15.83
C MET A 44 2.99 2.94 -14.97
N SER A 45 3.87 3.59 -14.20
CA SER A 45 3.55 4.82 -13.48
C SER A 45 3.32 6.02 -14.41
N GLY A 46 3.76 5.96 -15.67
CA GLY A 46 3.51 6.99 -16.66
C GLY A 46 2.12 6.87 -17.30
N ASN A 47 1.41 7.99 -17.45
CA ASN A 47 0.04 8.01 -17.97
C ASN A 47 -0.07 7.93 -19.51
N THR A 48 0.90 7.31 -20.20
CA THR A 48 0.84 7.14 -21.66
C THR A 48 0.60 5.68 -22.05
N PRO A 49 -0.30 5.40 -23.02
CA PRO A 49 -0.60 4.04 -23.45
C PRO A 49 0.64 3.25 -23.90
N SER A 50 1.61 3.90 -24.55
CA SER A 50 2.84 3.26 -25.03
C SER A 50 3.74 2.82 -23.88
N ARG A 51 3.92 3.64 -22.85
CA ARG A 51 4.71 3.28 -21.66
C ARG A 51 4.03 2.16 -20.88
N TRP A 52 2.72 2.25 -20.69
CA TRP A 52 1.94 1.19 -20.04
C TRP A 52 2.10 -0.17 -20.75
N ARG A 53 2.00 -0.19 -22.10
CA ARG A 53 2.16 -1.42 -22.89
C ARG A 53 3.57 -2.00 -22.76
N LEU A 54 4.59 -1.16 -22.87
CA LEU A 54 5.99 -1.59 -22.72
C LEU A 54 6.26 -2.13 -21.31
N GLY A 55 5.80 -1.42 -20.27
CA GLY A 55 5.96 -1.84 -18.89
C GLY A 55 5.25 -3.16 -18.60
N THR A 56 4.02 -3.32 -19.08
CA THR A 56 3.27 -4.59 -18.99
C THR A 56 4.01 -5.73 -19.69
N HIS A 57 4.63 -5.46 -20.84
CA HIS A 57 5.42 -6.46 -21.55
C HIS A 57 6.68 -6.87 -20.77
N MET A 58 7.38 -5.93 -20.14
CA MET A 58 8.55 -6.22 -19.28
C MET A 58 8.15 -7.04 -18.05
N LEU A 59 7.05 -6.68 -17.37
CA LEU A 59 6.51 -7.46 -16.26
C LEU A 59 6.13 -8.88 -16.69
N ARG A 60 5.50 -9.02 -17.87
CA ARG A 60 5.18 -10.33 -18.45
C ARG A 60 6.43 -11.17 -18.63
N SER A 61 7.47 -10.62 -19.26
CA SER A 61 8.72 -11.35 -19.48
C SER A 61 9.38 -11.78 -18.17
N ALA A 62 9.44 -10.89 -17.16
CA ALA A 62 9.95 -11.23 -15.83
C ALA A 62 9.13 -12.35 -15.16
N SER A 63 7.80 -12.30 -15.29
CA SER A 63 6.90 -13.32 -14.75
C SER A 63 7.02 -14.67 -15.46
N GLU A 64 7.24 -14.68 -16.78
CA GLU A 64 7.54 -15.89 -17.56
C GLU A 64 8.89 -16.52 -17.18
N LEU A 65 9.84 -15.72 -16.71
CA LEU A 65 11.11 -16.18 -16.13
C LEU A 65 10.96 -16.65 -14.67
N GLY A 66 9.74 -16.74 -14.14
CA GLY A 66 9.47 -17.25 -12.79
C GLY A 66 9.61 -16.23 -11.67
N TYR A 67 9.77 -14.94 -11.98
CA TYR A 67 9.86 -13.90 -10.95
C TYR A 67 8.48 -13.60 -10.35
N ALA A 68 8.25 -14.12 -9.14
CA ALA A 68 6.96 -14.03 -8.45
C ALA A 68 6.43 -12.60 -8.30
N PRO A 69 7.23 -11.58 -7.92
CA PRO A 69 6.74 -10.21 -7.79
C PRO A 69 6.09 -9.67 -9.07
N SER A 70 6.64 -9.98 -10.26
CA SER A 70 6.03 -9.56 -11.52
C SER A 70 4.69 -10.25 -11.80
N THR A 71 4.54 -11.51 -11.38
CA THR A 71 3.26 -12.22 -11.44
C THR A 71 2.21 -11.52 -10.57
N LEU A 72 2.59 -11.19 -9.32
CA LEU A 72 1.70 -10.52 -8.37
C LEU A 72 1.33 -9.10 -8.83
N THR A 73 2.28 -8.34 -9.36
CA THR A 73 2.02 -6.99 -9.90
C THR A 73 1.07 -7.04 -11.09
N LEU A 74 1.26 -7.96 -12.05
CA LEU A 74 0.33 -8.13 -13.18
C LEU A 74 -1.07 -8.46 -12.68
N MET A 75 -1.19 -9.41 -11.75
CA MET A 75 -2.49 -9.78 -11.19
C MET A 75 -3.16 -8.64 -10.45
N ARG A 76 -2.41 -7.88 -9.63
CA ARG A 76 -2.93 -6.70 -8.94
C ARG A 76 -3.44 -5.64 -9.93
N VAL A 77 -2.68 -5.36 -10.98
CA VAL A 77 -3.06 -4.38 -12.00
C VAL A 77 -4.31 -4.82 -12.76
N PHE A 78 -4.37 -6.06 -13.24
CA PHE A 78 -5.53 -6.51 -14.02
C PHE A 78 -6.80 -6.64 -13.16
N THR A 79 -6.67 -7.06 -11.91
CA THR A 79 -7.83 -7.19 -11.00
C THR A 79 -8.26 -5.86 -10.38
N SER A 80 -7.42 -4.82 -10.40
CA SER A 80 -7.80 -3.47 -9.98
C SER A 80 -8.67 -2.76 -11.02
N MET A 81 -8.55 -3.12 -12.30
CA MET A 81 -9.36 -2.56 -13.39
C MET A 81 -10.87 -2.71 -13.12
N SER A 82 -11.65 -1.78 -13.67
CA SER A 82 -13.11 -1.75 -13.59
C SER A 82 -13.75 -1.64 -14.98
N GLY A 83 -15.06 -1.89 -15.05
CA GLY A 83 -15.87 -1.71 -16.27
C GLY A 83 -15.39 -2.51 -17.49
N GLY A 84 -15.47 -1.89 -18.67
CA GLY A 84 -15.11 -2.54 -19.94
C GLY A 84 -13.64 -2.95 -20.04
N ASN A 85 -12.74 -2.26 -19.33
CA ASN A 85 -11.32 -2.60 -19.30
C ASN A 85 -11.07 -3.92 -18.56
N ALA A 86 -11.78 -4.15 -17.44
CA ALA A 86 -11.70 -5.41 -16.70
C ALA A 86 -12.14 -6.60 -17.59
N ALA A 87 -13.25 -6.45 -18.33
CA ALA A 87 -13.75 -7.50 -19.22
C ALA A 87 -12.78 -7.82 -20.38
N LYS A 88 -12.11 -6.81 -20.94
CA LYS A 88 -11.07 -6.99 -21.97
C LYS A 88 -9.82 -7.65 -21.40
N ALA A 89 -9.36 -7.18 -20.23
CA ALA A 89 -8.19 -7.72 -19.54
C ALA A 89 -8.37 -9.20 -19.19
N ALA A 90 -9.53 -9.57 -18.65
CA ALA A 90 -9.86 -10.95 -18.27
C ALA A 90 -9.79 -11.96 -19.43
N LYS A 91 -9.96 -11.49 -20.67
CA LYS A 91 -9.86 -12.30 -21.90
C LYS A 91 -8.47 -12.28 -22.53
N SER A 92 -7.57 -11.42 -22.05
CA SER A 92 -6.25 -11.27 -22.63
C SER A 92 -5.36 -12.47 -22.30
N LYS A 93 -4.54 -12.90 -23.27
CA LYS A 93 -3.57 -13.98 -23.07
C LYS A 93 -2.61 -13.70 -21.91
N ILE A 94 -2.19 -12.43 -21.76
CA ILE A 94 -1.29 -12.00 -20.69
C ILE A 94 -1.93 -12.25 -19.31
N PHE A 95 -3.20 -11.87 -19.15
CA PHE A 95 -3.92 -12.11 -17.90
C PHE A 95 -4.08 -13.60 -17.62
N LEU A 96 -4.54 -14.40 -18.59
CA LEU A 96 -4.77 -15.83 -18.38
C LEU A 96 -3.48 -16.58 -17.99
N GLU A 97 -2.35 -16.23 -18.61
CA GLU A 97 -1.05 -16.82 -18.26
C GLU A 97 -0.55 -16.35 -16.89
N ALA A 98 -0.77 -15.07 -16.53
CA ALA A 98 -0.45 -14.54 -15.21
C ALA A 98 -1.31 -15.16 -14.11
N ASP A 99 -2.61 -15.33 -14.35
CA ASP A 99 -3.53 -15.97 -13.42
C ASP A 99 -3.12 -17.43 -13.20
N LYS A 100 -2.79 -18.18 -14.26
CA LYS A 100 -2.27 -19.55 -14.12
C LYS A 100 -1.05 -19.62 -13.19
N ARG A 101 -0.06 -18.73 -13.37
CA ARG A 101 1.14 -18.66 -12.51
C ARG A 101 0.79 -18.23 -11.09
N PHE A 102 -0.13 -17.28 -10.94
CA PHE A 102 -0.61 -16.83 -9.63
C PHE A 102 -1.33 -17.93 -8.86
N GLN A 103 -2.23 -18.69 -9.50
CA GLN A 103 -2.88 -19.84 -8.87
C GLN A 103 -1.86 -20.90 -8.45
N GLN A 104 -0.75 -21.07 -9.19
CA GLN A 104 0.34 -21.97 -8.76
C GLN A 104 1.01 -21.49 -7.47
N LEU A 105 1.29 -20.18 -7.32
CA LEU A 105 1.85 -19.60 -6.10
C LEU A 105 0.90 -19.80 -4.91
N VAL A 106 -0.38 -19.49 -5.12
CA VAL A 106 -1.45 -19.65 -4.12
C VAL A 106 -1.63 -21.11 -3.69
N ASN A 107 -1.62 -22.05 -4.64
CA ASN A 107 -1.81 -23.47 -4.37
C ASN A 107 -0.64 -24.08 -3.58
N ARG A 108 0.59 -23.55 -3.75
CA ARG A 108 1.72 -23.92 -2.89
C ARG A 108 1.50 -23.47 -1.44
N GLY A 109 0.85 -22.33 -1.24
CA GLY A 109 0.44 -21.84 0.07
C GLY A 109 1.59 -21.39 0.99
N THR A 110 2.79 -21.20 0.44
CA THR A 110 4.00 -20.80 1.17
C THR A 110 4.38 -19.34 0.98
N ASP A 111 3.73 -18.63 0.05
CA ASP A 111 4.03 -17.25 -0.29
C ASP A 111 2.98 -16.32 0.36
N PRO A 112 3.36 -15.53 1.39
CA PRO A 112 2.41 -14.66 2.09
C PRO A 112 1.90 -13.51 1.22
N ASP A 113 2.67 -13.02 0.24
CA ASP A 113 2.25 -11.96 -0.67
C ASP A 113 1.19 -12.48 -1.66
N ALA A 114 1.41 -13.69 -2.21
CA ALA A 114 0.44 -14.33 -3.09
C ALA A 114 -0.89 -14.62 -2.38
N LEU A 115 -0.84 -15.11 -1.14
CA LEU A 115 -2.02 -15.32 -0.31
C LEU A 115 -2.71 -14.00 0.03
N THR A 116 -1.96 -12.96 0.40
CA THR A 116 -2.51 -11.63 0.64
C THR A 116 -3.25 -11.10 -0.60
N LEU A 117 -2.67 -11.21 -1.79
CA LEU A 117 -3.33 -10.81 -3.03
C LEU A 117 -4.64 -11.57 -3.26
N GLN A 118 -4.64 -12.88 -3.02
CA GLN A 118 -5.85 -13.70 -3.16
C GLN A 118 -6.95 -13.23 -2.19
N GLY A 119 -6.59 -12.93 -0.94
CA GLY A 119 -7.52 -12.38 0.04
C GLY A 119 -8.14 -11.06 -0.42
N LEU A 120 -7.33 -10.15 -0.97
CA LEU A 120 -7.80 -8.87 -1.52
C LEU A 120 -8.75 -9.05 -2.72
N ILE A 121 -8.45 -9.96 -3.65
CA ILE A 121 -9.31 -10.26 -4.81
C ILE A 121 -10.67 -10.81 -4.35
N LEU A 122 -10.67 -11.72 -3.38
CA LEU A 122 -11.89 -12.27 -2.79
C LEU A 122 -12.71 -11.18 -2.07
N ALA A 123 -12.05 -10.33 -1.28
CA ALA A 123 -12.67 -9.24 -0.53
C ALA A 123 -13.33 -8.20 -1.45
N LYS A 124 -12.66 -7.82 -2.55
CA LYS A 124 -13.18 -6.85 -3.53
C LYS A 124 -14.48 -7.32 -4.18
N SER A 125 -14.63 -8.63 -4.35
CA SER A 125 -15.78 -9.23 -5.01
C SER A 125 -17.05 -9.25 -4.13
N GLY A 126 -16.94 -8.92 -2.84
CA GLY A 126 -18.06 -8.77 -1.90
C GLY A 126 -18.81 -10.06 -1.57
N GLY A 127 -19.76 -9.96 -0.62
CA GLY A 127 -20.61 -11.08 -0.19
C GLY A 127 -20.08 -11.85 1.03
N LYS A 128 -20.99 -12.40 1.83
CA LYS A 128 -20.69 -13.04 3.12
C LYS A 128 -19.70 -14.21 2.98
N ASP A 129 -19.95 -15.11 2.03
CA ASP A 129 -19.10 -16.30 1.81
C ASP A 129 -17.71 -15.94 1.30
N ARG A 130 -17.61 -14.95 0.40
CA ARG A 130 -16.31 -14.49 -0.10
C ARG A 130 -15.51 -13.76 0.96
N ASN A 131 -16.17 -12.94 1.78
CA ASN A 131 -15.55 -12.28 2.94
C ASN A 131 -15.00 -13.30 3.93
N ARG A 132 -15.73 -14.38 4.23
CA ARG A 132 -15.25 -15.48 5.07
C ARG A 132 -13.99 -16.11 4.46
N ARG A 133 -14.04 -16.51 3.19
CA ARG A 133 -12.89 -17.10 2.49
C ARG A 133 -11.69 -16.15 2.43
N ALA A 134 -11.92 -14.85 2.28
CA ALA A 134 -10.86 -13.85 2.28
C ALA A 134 -10.16 -13.79 3.64
N LEU A 135 -10.91 -13.80 4.76
CA LEU A 135 -10.33 -13.87 6.10
C LEU A 135 -9.49 -15.13 6.29
N ASP A 136 -10.01 -16.30 5.90
CA ASP A 136 -9.27 -17.57 5.97
C ASP A 136 -7.95 -17.51 5.18
N VAL A 137 -7.96 -16.86 4.01
CA VAL A 137 -6.78 -16.69 3.16
C VAL A 137 -5.77 -15.72 3.78
N PHE A 138 -6.21 -14.61 4.37
CA PHE A 138 -5.32 -13.68 5.06
C PHE A 138 -4.67 -14.34 6.29
N GLU A 139 -5.42 -15.14 7.05
CA GLU A 139 -4.84 -15.91 8.17
C GLU A 139 -3.77 -16.89 7.68
N ARG A 140 -4.01 -17.57 6.54
CA ARG A 140 -3.01 -18.43 5.90
C ARG A 140 -1.75 -17.66 5.49
N ALA A 141 -1.86 -16.39 5.08
CA ALA A 141 -0.70 -15.56 4.77
C ALA A 141 0.20 -15.35 6.01
N GLY A 142 -0.40 -15.05 7.17
CA GLY A 142 0.33 -14.95 8.44
C GLY A 142 1.06 -16.26 8.80
N LYS A 143 0.35 -17.39 8.73
CA LYS A 143 0.94 -18.72 8.99
C LYS A 143 2.07 -19.08 8.01
N ALA A 144 1.95 -18.70 6.74
CA ALA A 144 2.99 -18.94 5.74
C ALA A 144 4.28 -18.17 6.08
N TRP A 145 4.15 -16.93 6.55
CA TRP A 145 5.30 -16.16 7.04
C TRP A 145 5.92 -16.81 8.29
N GLU A 146 5.12 -17.18 9.29
CA GLU A 146 5.62 -17.82 10.53
C GLU A 146 6.35 -19.14 10.23
N ALA A 147 5.82 -19.95 9.32
CA ALA A 147 6.47 -21.19 8.90
C ALA A 147 7.83 -20.94 8.23
N ARG A 148 7.92 -19.89 7.40
CA ARG A 148 9.17 -19.49 6.74
C ARG A 148 10.22 -19.03 7.76
N THR A 149 9.85 -18.16 8.68
CA THR A 149 10.80 -17.64 9.69
C THR A 149 11.28 -18.74 10.62
N ASN A 150 10.39 -19.66 11.04
CA ASN A 150 10.79 -20.82 11.84
C ASN A 150 11.77 -21.75 11.09
N ALA A 151 11.57 -21.94 9.78
CA ALA A 151 12.47 -22.73 8.93
C ALA A 151 13.83 -22.04 8.70
N GLU A 152 13.86 -20.71 8.68
CA GLU A 152 15.10 -19.90 8.59
C GLU A 152 15.85 -19.87 9.93
N ALA A 153 15.15 -19.67 11.05
CA ALA A 153 15.72 -19.69 12.41
C ALA A 153 16.34 -21.04 12.76
N SER A 154 15.72 -22.14 12.32
CA SER A 154 16.26 -23.50 12.50
C SER A 154 17.58 -23.73 11.73
N LYS A 155 17.93 -22.86 10.77
CA LYS A 155 19.19 -22.90 10.01
C LYS A 155 20.28 -21.98 10.57
N SER A 156 19.92 -21.01 11.41
CA SER A 156 20.82 -19.93 11.85
C SER A 156 21.19 -20.00 13.34
N ALA A 157 20.87 -21.09 14.04
CA ALA A 157 21.07 -21.27 15.49
C ALA A 157 22.54 -21.29 15.99
N ASP A 158 23.54 -20.90 15.18
CA ASP A 158 24.98 -20.97 15.53
C ASP A 158 25.68 -19.61 15.78
N MET A 159 24.99 -18.47 15.76
CA MET A 159 25.63 -17.20 16.14
C MET A 159 24.71 -16.26 16.91
N ALA A 160 25.04 -16.00 18.17
CA ALA A 160 24.46 -14.95 18.99
C ALA A 160 25.48 -13.83 19.23
N PRO A 161 25.12 -12.56 18.99
CA PRO A 161 25.79 -11.43 19.61
C PRO A 161 24.89 -10.73 20.65
N PRO A 162 25.49 -9.92 21.54
CA PRO A 162 24.83 -9.38 22.71
C PRO A 162 24.10 -8.06 22.43
N SER A 163 23.06 -7.85 23.22
CA SER A 163 22.20 -6.67 23.29
C SER A 163 22.89 -5.48 23.97
N HIS A 164 22.80 -4.31 23.35
CA HIS A 164 23.14 -3.02 23.95
C HIS A 164 21.87 -2.26 24.31
N ASP A 165 21.77 -1.90 25.58
CA ASP A 165 20.73 -1.08 26.19
C ASP A 165 21.19 0.38 26.29
N GLY A 166 20.23 1.32 26.27
CA GLY A 166 20.43 2.68 26.75
C GLY A 166 19.94 3.80 25.83
N GLY A 167 19.01 4.63 26.33
CA GLY A 167 18.71 5.93 25.77
C GLY A 167 17.49 6.59 26.40
N GLY A 168 17.71 7.43 27.41
CA GLY A 168 16.66 8.04 28.24
C GLY A 168 15.79 9.09 27.55
N GLU A 169 14.53 9.12 27.94
CA GLU A 169 13.52 10.07 27.46
C GLU A 169 13.53 11.38 28.28
N LYS A 170 13.44 12.49 27.54
CA LYS A 170 13.14 13.84 28.05
C LYS A 170 11.65 13.92 28.37
N GLY A 171 11.30 14.52 29.51
CA GLY A 171 9.94 14.59 30.04
C GLY A 171 8.90 15.14 29.04
N PRO A 172 7.69 14.55 29.00
CA PRO A 172 6.69 14.84 27.97
C PRO A 172 5.99 16.18 28.18
N ASN A 173 5.67 16.81 27.05
CA ASN A 173 4.69 17.89 26.97
C ASN A 173 3.29 17.29 27.28
N PRO A 174 2.51 17.83 28.23
CA PRO A 174 1.27 17.20 28.71
C PRO A 174 0.17 17.01 27.64
N ASP A 175 0.30 17.64 26.46
CA ASP A 175 -0.68 17.58 25.39
C ASP A 175 -0.28 16.63 24.24
N GLU A 176 0.90 16.01 24.26
CA GLU A 176 1.41 15.18 23.16
C GLU A 176 1.44 13.69 23.52
N VAL A 177 0.59 12.90 22.87
CA VAL A 177 0.58 11.44 23.02
C VAL A 177 1.80 10.84 22.32
N THR A 178 2.75 10.31 23.09
CA THR A 178 3.91 9.59 22.56
C THR A 178 3.48 8.26 21.95
N LEU A 179 3.82 8.04 20.69
CA LEU A 179 3.53 6.80 19.97
C LEU A 179 4.73 5.85 20.02
N PRO A 180 4.52 4.53 20.00
CA PRO A 180 5.62 3.58 19.88
C PRO A 180 6.37 3.77 18.54
N PRO A 181 7.68 3.47 18.48
CA PRO A 181 8.41 3.48 17.22
C PRO A 181 7.84 2.40 16.29
N PRO A 182 7.63 2.70 14.99
CA PRO A 182 7.12 1.72 14.05
C PRO A 182 8.17 0.65 13.73
N ARG A 183 7.69 -0.54 13.35
CA ARG A 183 8.52 -1.64 12.85
C ARG A 183 8.34 -1.79 11.34
N GLU A 184 9.31 -2.42 10.70
CA GLU A 184 9.16 -2.80 9.31
C GLU A 184 8.10 -3.90 9.14
N PRO A 185 7.41 -3.94 7.98
CA PRO A 185 6.56 -5.05 7.60
C PRO A 185 7.34 -6.37 7.59
N ARG A 186 6.71 -7.42 8.13
CA ARG A 186 7.23 -8.80 8.18
C ARG A 186 7.36 -9.42 6.79
N TRP A 187 6.49 -9.02 5.89
CA TRP A 187 6.52 -9.31 4.46
C TRP A 187 5.97 -8.09 3.71
N GLU A 188 6.28 -7.99 2.41
CA GLU A 188 5.99 -6.80 1.58
C GLU A 188 4.53 -6.34 1.70
N TRP A 189 3.57 -7.28 1.72
CA TRP A 189 2.14 -6.94 1.70
C TRP A 189 1.46 -7.08 3.07
N GLU A 190 2.19 -7.11 4.20
CA GLU A 190 1.60 -7.23 5.53
C GLU A 190 0.54 -6.16 5.81
N ILE A 191 0.85 -4.89 5.51
CA ILE A 191 -0.07 -3.77 5.68
C ILE A 191 -1.39 -4.03 4.93
N SER A 192 -1.31 -4.50 3.68
CA SER A 192 -2.49 -4.79 2.86
C SER A 192 -3.29 -5.98 3.41
N CYS A 193 -2.61 -6.98 3.99
CA CYS A 193 -3.25 -8.11 4.65
C CYS A 193 -4.05 -7.65 5.87
N VAL A 194 -3.42 -6.89 6.78
CA VAL A 194 -4.03 -6.39 8.01
C VAL A 194 -5.21 -5.48 7.72
N LEU A 195 -5.06 -4.51 6.81
CA LEU A 195 -6.15 -3.61 6.41
C LEU A 195 -7.30 -4.36 5.72
N GLY A 196 -6.98 -5.35 4.88
CA GLY A 196 -7.96 -6.21 4.21
C GLY A 196 -8.82 -6.98 5.21
N GLN A 197 -8.18 -7.59 6.23
CA GLN A 197 -8.87 -8.27 7.32
C GLN A 197 -9.72 -7.28 8.14
N ALA A 198 -9.15 -6.16 8.59
CA ALA A 198 -9.83 -5.16 9.41
C ALA A 198 -11.10 -4.63 8.74
N SER A 199 -11.00 -4.31 7.44
CA SER A 199 -12.12 -3.83 6.62
C SER A 199 -13.26 -4.86 6.51
N ILE A 200 -12.94 -6.14 6.38
CA ILE A 200 -13.95 -7.20 6.35
C ILE A 200 -14.62 -7.34 7.73
N LEU A 201 -13.84 -7.37 8.81
CA LEU A 201 -14.37 -7.52 10.17
C LEU A 201 -15.27 -6.35 10.55
N GLN A 202 -14.89 -5.13 10.19
CA GLN A 202 -15.71 -3.94 10.38
C GLN A 202 -17.05 -4.04 9.64
N ARG A 203 -17.07 -4.52 8.39
CA ARG A 203 -18.31 -4.78 7.62
C ARG A 203 -19.16 -5.91 8.20
N GLN A 204 -18.61 -6.74 9.08
CA GLN A 204 -19.30 -7.83 9.77
C GLN A 204 -19.71 -7.43 11.20
N ASP A 205 -19.64 -6.14 11.55
CA ASP A 205 -19.93 -5.60 12.88
C ASP A 205 -19.02 -6.17 14.00
N ARG A 206 -17.85 -6.71 13.62
CA ARG A 206 -16.82 -7.22 14.56
C ARG A 206 -15.84 -6.10 14.92
N ALA A 207 -16.38 -5.01 15.48
CA ALA A 207 -15.63 -3.76 15.68
C ALA A 207 -14.38 -3.91 16.55
N ALA A 208 -14.44 -4.71 17.62
CA ALA A 208 -13.31 -4.92 18.53
C ALA A 208 -12.10 -5.57 17.82
N GLU A 209 -12.36 -6.56 16.95
CA GLU A 209 -11.30 -7.24 16.20
C GLU A 209 -10.76 -6.38 15.07
N ALA A 210 -11.63 -5.62 14.39
CA ALA A 210 -11.20 -4.62 13.41
C ALA A 210 -10.31 -3.55 14.06
N LEU A 211 -10.68 -3.05 15.24
CA LEU A 211 -9.91 -2.09 16.02
C LEU A 211 -8.51 -2.62 16.35
N ALA A 212 -8.40 -3.89 16.78
CA ALA A 212 -7.11 -4.52 17.05
C ALA A 212 -6.19 -4.55 15.82
N LEU A 213 -6.73 -4.88 14.65
CA LEU A 213 -5.96 -4.88 13.41
C LEU A 213 -5.61 -3.46 12.94
N TYR A 214 -6.51 -2.48 13.08
CA TYR A 214 -6.17 -1.09 12.78
C TYR A 214 -5.10 -0.54 13.72
N ARG A 215 -5.02 -0.99 14.97
CA ARG A 215 -3.88 -0.69 15.86
C ARG A 215 -2.57 -1.24 15.32
N VAL A 216 -2.54 -2.49 14.83
CA VAL A 216 -1.34 -3.04 14.19
C VAL A 216 -0.96 -2.20 12.96
N ALA A 217 -1.92 -1.91 12.08
CA ALA A 217 -1.65 -1.10 10.88
C ALA A 217 -1.14 0.31 11.22
N ALA A 218 -1.76 0.98 12.19
CA ALA A 218 -1.41 2.34 12.57
C ALA A 218 -0.12 2.42 13.40
N LEU A 219 -0.07 1.71 14.52
CA LEU A 219 0.93 1.91 15.57
C LEU A 219 2.19 1.07 15.34
N GLU A 220 2.05 -0.11 14.73
CA GLU A 220 3.22 -0.94 14.42
C GLU A 220 3.75 -0.69 13.02
N LEU A 221 2.88 -0.43 12.04
CA LEU A 221 3.27 -0.34 10.63
C LEU A 221 3.22 1.09 10.05
N ASP A 222 3.01 2.11 10.90
CA ASP A 222 2.92 3.54 10.54
C ASP A 222 2.00 3.82 9.34
N ASN A 223 0.91 3.06 9.21
CA ASN A 223 0.06 3.19 8.03
C ASN A 223 -1.00 4.28 8.22
N PRO A 224 -1.09 5.26 7.30
CA PRO A 224 -2.01 6.39 7.45
C PRO A 224 -3.49 6.00 7.36
N VAL A 225 -3.83 4.99 6.55
CA VAL A 225 -5.20 4.44 6.50
C VAL A 225 -5.52 3.69 7.80
N GLY A 226 -4.53 3.04 8.41
CA GLY A 226 -4.62 2.48 9.75
C GLY A 226 -4.98 3.56 10.78
N PHE A 227 -4.22 4.66 10.82
CA PHE A 227 -4.46 5.77 11.75
C PHE A 227 -5.86 6.38 11.58
N TRP A 228 -6.28 6.63 10.35
CA TRP A 228 -7.61 7.16 10.06
C TRP A 228 -8.72 6.24 10.61
N ASN A 229 -8.68 4.95 10.27
CA ASN A 229 -9.72 4.01 10.71
C ASN A 229 -9.69 3.78 12.22
N LEU A 230 -8.50 3.77 12.83
CA LEU A 230 -8.35 3.71 14.29
C LEU A 230 -9.04 4.91 14.93
N ALA A 231 -8.76 6.13 14.47
CA ALA A 231 -9.38 7.35 14.98
C ALA A 231 -10.91 7.35 14.86
N GLN A 232 -11.47 6.74 13.80
CA GLN A 232 -12.92 6.64 13.60
C GLN A 232 -13.59 5.63 14.54
N LEU A 233 -12.88 4.56 14.92
CA LEU A 233 -13.42 3.48 15.76
C LEU A 233 -13.14 3.66 17.24
N MET A 234 -12.31 4.64 17.61
CA MET A 234 -12.10 5.02 19.01
C MET A 234 -13.39 5.54 19.64
N GLY A 235 -13.77 4.95 20.78
CA GLY A 235 -14.79 5.52 21.64
C GLY A 235 -14.28 6.77 22.37
N GLY A 236 -15.20 7.51 22.98
CA GLY A 236 -14.89 8.70 23.79
C GLY A 236 -15.11 10.03 23.05
N PRO A 237 -14.64 11.15 23.64
CA PRO A 237 -14.81 12.48 23.07
C PRO A 237 -14.17 12.61 21.70
N ARG A 238 -14.84 13.35 20.81
CA ARG A 238 -14.34 13.60 19.45
C ARG A 238 -13.02 14.37 19.44
N ASP A 239 -12.80 15.23 20.43
CA ASP A 239 -11.59 16.05 20.60
C ASP A 239 -10.56 15.43 21.57
N ALA A 240 -10.66 14.13 21.86
CA ALA A 240 -9.66 13.43 22.67
C ALA A 240 -8.25 13.60 22.06
N PRO A 241 -7.22 13.94 22.88
CA PRO A 241 -5.85 14.17 22.39
C PRO A 241 -5.31 13.02 21.54
N GLU A 242 -5.51 11.78 21.98
CA GLU A 242 -5.06 10.59 21.24
C GLU A 242 -5.70 10.48 19.85
N ARG A 243 -7.02 10.70 19.75
CA ARG A 243 -7.73 10.71 18.47
C ARG A 243 -7.19 11.79 17.55
N ARG A 244 -6.93 12.98 18.08
CA ARG A 244 -6.34 14.11 17.34
C ARG A 244 -4.95 13.77 16.81
N THR A 245 -4.09 13.12 17.61
CA THR A 245 -2.77 12.64 17.16
C THR A 245 -2.88 11.68 15.98
N TYR A 246 -3.81 10.72 16.02
CA TYR A 246 -4.03 9.79 14.90
C TYR A 246 -4.55 10.49 13.65
N LEU A 247 -5.48 11.44 13.80
CA LEU A 247 -5.97 12.24 12.68
C LEU A 247 -4.85 13.08 12.05
N LEU A 248 -3.98 13.68 12.85
CA LEU A 248 -2.80 14.41 12.37
C LEU A 248 -1.87 13.51 11.56
N LYS A 249 -1.52 12.32 12.08
CA LYS A 249 -0.70 11.33 11.37
C LYS A 249 -1.30 10.94 10.02
N ALA A 250 -2.61 10.68 9.96
CA ALA A 250 -3.28 10.37 8.70
C ALA A 250 -3.32 11.58 7.74
N ALA A 251 -3.60 12.77 8.24
CA ALA A 251 -3.72 14.01 7.45
C ALA A 251 -2.39 14.43 6.82
N ILE A 252 -1.28 14.42 7.58
CA ILE A 252 0.05 14.77 7.04
C ILE A 252 0.53 13.78 5.96
N SER A 253 0.00 12.56 5.95
CA SER A 253 0.23 11.56 4.92
C SER A 253 -0.76 11.64 3.75
N GLY A 254 -1.60 12.68 3.70
CA GLY A 254 -2.50 12.95 2.58
C GLY A 254 -3.87 12.25 2.63
N VAL A 255 -4.30 11.74 3.79
CA VAL A 255 -5.68 11.22 3.94
C VAL A 255 -6.64 12.39 4.04
N THR A 256 -7.34 12.69 2.94
CA THR A 256 -8.19 13.88 2.81
C THR A 256 -9.36 13.88 3.80
N GLU A 257 -9.92 12.71 4.13
CA GLU A 257 -10.96 12.59 5.14
C GLU A 257 -10.45 12.96 6.54
N ALA A 258 -9.18 12.67 6.84
CA ALA A 258 -8.55 13.06 8.10
C ALA A 258 -8.32 14.57 8.16
N CYS A 259 -7.88 15.20 7.05
CA CYS A 259 -7.82 16.66 6.94
C CYS A 259 -9.19 17.29 7.20
N ARG A 260 -10.26 16.78 6.56
CA ARG A 260 -11.62 17.29 6.76
C ARG A 260 -12.09 17.17 8.22
N GLU A 261 -11.76 16.06 8.88
CA GLU A 261 -12.09 15.83 10.28
C GLU A 261 -11.34 16.79 11.22
N LEU A 262 -10.05 17.03 10.97
CA LEU A 262 -9.27 18.04 11.70
C LEU A 262 -9.84 19.44 11.50
N GLY A 263 -10.21 19.80 10.27
CA GLY A 263 -10.88 21.07 9.99
C GLY A 263 -12.17 21.25 10.82
N GLY A 264 -12.94 20.18 10.97
CA GLY A 264 -14.12 20.15 11.85
C GLY A 264 -13.79 20.31 13.34
N LEU A 265 -12.71 19.68 13.82
CA LEU A 265 -12.23 19.82 15.20
C LEU A 265 -11.74 21.23 15.51
N GLU A 266 -10.98 21.85 14.60
CA GLU A 266 -10.54 23.24 14.73
C GLU A 266 -11.71 24.22 14.75
N LYS A 267 -12.70 24.03 13.87
CA LYS A 267 -13.91 24.84 13.84
C LYS A 267 -14.68 24.75 15.16
N MET A 268 -14.76 23.56 15.72
CA MET A 268 -15.38 23.33 17.03
C MET A 268 -14.60 24.02 18.15
N ALA A 269 -13.26 23.96 18.11
CA ALA A 269 -12.39 24.63 19.07
C ALA A 269 -12.56 26.16 19.03
N ALA A 270 -12.64 26.77 17.84
CA ALA A 270 -12.92 28.20 17.67
C ALA A 270 -14.26 28.63 18.33
N GLY A 271 -15.26 27.74 18.32
CA GLY A 271 -16.56 27.96 18.94
C GLY A 271 -16.61 27.79 20.47
N LYS A 272 -15.54 27.30 21.12
CA LYS A 272 -15.55 27.09 22.58
C LYS A 272 -15.61 28.44 23.32
N GLU A 273 -16.44 28.50 24.35
CA GLU A 273 -16.54 29.67 25.23
C GLU A 273 -15.26 29.84 26.06
N GLY A 274 -14.93 31.09 26.43
CA GLY A 274 -13.75 31.39 27.26
C GLY A 274 -12.41 31.49 26.53
N LEU A 275 -12.36 31.25 25.21
CA LEU A 275 -11.17 31.52 24.39
C LEU A 275 -11.00 33.02 24.10
N SER A 276 -9.74 33.48 24.11
CA SER A 276 -9.37 34.80 23.63
C SER A 276 -9.69 34.93 22.13
N LYS A 277 -9.84 36.18 21.67
CA LYS A 277 -10.09 36.48 20.26
C LYS A 277 -8.98 35.91 19.37
N ASP A 278 -7.73 36.10 19.75
CA ASP A 278 -6.57 35.63 18.97
C ASP A 278 -6.55 34.11 18.79
N LYS A 279 -6.82 33.34 19.86
CA LYS A 279 -6.89 31.87 19.77
C LYS A 279 -8.07 31.39 18.94
N ARG A 280 -9.21 32.10 19.00
CA ARG A 280 -10.36 31.81 18.14
C ARG A 280 -10.02 32.00 16.67
N GLU A 281 -9.37 33.12 16.33
CA GLU A 281 -8.93 33.40 14.97
C GLU A 281 -7.88 32.39 14.49
N GLU A 282 -6.97 31.95 15.35
CA GLU A 282 -6.00 30.89 15.04
C GLU A 282 -6.68 29.58 14.69
N HIS A 283 -7.61 29.10 15.53
CA HIS A 283 -8.39 27.89 15.25
C HIS A 283 -9.22 28.02 13.97
N GLU A 284 -9.80 29.19 13.70
CA GLU A 284 -10.56 29.43 12.47
C GLU A 284 -9.68 29.35 11.22
N LYS A 285 -8.48 29.95 11.25
CA LYS A 285 -7.49 29.84 10.16
C LYS A 285 -7.05 28.39 9.96
N MET A 286 -6.69 27.69 11.04
CA MET A 286 -6.29 26.28 10.96
C MET A 286 -7.42 25.40 10.39
N SER A 287 -8.67 25.68 10.76
CA SER A 287 -9.83 25.00 10.20
C SER A 287 -9.92 25.17 8.69
N GLN A 288 -9.77 26.41 8.21
CA GLN A 288 -9.80 26.73 6.77
C GLN A 288 -8.67 26.03 6.01
N GLU A 289 -7.45 26.03 6.56
CA GLU A 289 -6.30 25.34 5.96
C GLU A 289 -6.54 23.83 5.83
N TRP A 290 -7.06 23.18 6.87
CA TRP A 290 -7.37 21.76 6.82
C TRP A 290 -8.45 21.42 5.78
N PHE A 291 -9.48 22.26 5.64
CA PHE A 291 -10.49 22.07 4.59
C PHE A 291 -9.89 22.29 3.19
N ARG A 292 -9.04 23.31 3.00
CA ARG A 292 -8.34 23.57 1.74
C ARG A 292 -7.50 22.36 1.30
N LEU A 293 -6.77 21.75 2.23
CA LEU A 293 -6.01 20.52 1.99
C LEU A 293 -6.93 19.33 1.64
N ALA A 294 -8.07 19.22 2.31
CA ALA A 294 -9.04 18.14 2.06
C ALA A 294 -9.71 18.23 0.67
N ASP A 295 -9.92 19.44 0.14
CA ASP A 295 -10.54 19.69 -1.16
C ASP A 295 -9.54 19.57 -2.34
N GLY A 296 -8.25 19.39 -2.02
CA GLY A 296 -7.19 19.14 -2.99
C GLY A 296 -6.82 20.36 -3.84
N ASP A 297 -7.13 21.57 -3.37
CA ASP A 297 -6.94 22.79 -4.15
C ASP A 297 -5.46 23.10 -4.41
N GLU A 298 -4.55 22.69 -3.53
CA GLU A 298 -3.09 22.81 -3.76
C GLU A 298 -2.58 21.86 -4.86
N LEU A 299 -3.18 20.68 -5.00
CA LEU A 299 -2.79 19.74 -6.06
C LEU A 299 -3.27 20.23 -7.43
N LYS A 300 -4.42 20.91 -7.48
CA LYS A 300 -4.92 21.53 -8.71
C LYS A 300 -4.02 22.68 -9.15
N SER A 301 -3.64 23.58 -8.24
CA SER A 301 -2.77 24.72 -8.58
C SER A 301 -1.41 24.27 -9.11
N ILE A 302 -0.80 23.24 -8.51
CA ILE A 302 0.48 22.67 -9.00
C ILE A 302 0.30 22.01 -10.38
N GLN A 303 -0.82 21.33 -10.63
CA GLN A 303 -1.11 20.73 -11.93
C GLN A 303 -1.34 21.78 -13.02
N ASP A 304 -2.03 22.87 -12.69
CA ASP A 304 -2.32 23.96 -13.62
C ASP A 304 -1.04 24.72 -13.99
N GLU A 305 -0.15 25.01 -13.04
CA GLU A 305 1.18 25.61 -13.29
C GLU A 305 2.07 24.71 -14.15
N ALA A 306 2.08 23.39 -13.89
CA ALA A 306 2.88 22.44 -14.67
C ALA A 306 2.38 22.26 -16.12
N MET A 307 1.11 22.55 -16.39
CA MET A 307 0.55 22.51 -17.74
C MET A 307 0.82 23.79 -18.51
N SER A 308 0.81 24.96 -17.86
CA SER A 308 1.13 26.24 -18.52
C SER A 308 2.57 26.31 -19.02
N ASP A 309 3.52 25.70 -18.30
CA ASP A 309 4.95 25.68 -18.69
C ASP A 309 5.25 24.72 -19.87
N SER A 310 4.26 23.96 -20.34
CA SER A 310 4.43 22.97 -21.42
C SER A 310 3.91 23.44 -22.79
N GLU A 311 3.36 24.65 -22.87
CA GLU A 311 2.78 25.23 -24.08
C GLU A 311 3.66 26.29 -24.78
N ASP A 312 4.82 26.63 -24.21
CA ASP A 312 5.85 27.54 -24.78
C ASP A 312 7.06 26.78 -25.36
#